data_AF-A0A919BRN1-F1
#
_entry.id   AF-A0A919BRN1-F1
#
_cell.length_a   1.000
_cell.length_b   1.000
_cell.length_c   1.000
_cell.angle_alpha   90.00
_cell.angle_beta   90.00
_cell.angle_gamma   90.00
#
_symmetry.space_group_name_H-M   'P 1'
#
loop_
_entity.id
_entity.type
_entity.pdbx_description
1 polymer ?
#
loop_
_entity_poly.entity_id
_entity_poly.type
_entity_poly.pdbx_seq_one_letter_code
_entity_poly.pdbx_strand_id
1 'polypeptide(L)'
;MIIVELSSQPIELYKLLKIANLVGGGGEAKIVISEGYVAVNEEVVTQKRKKIYDGDVIYFNGEVIQMQCDAPITEPVKKSKPKSSTNTKAAANIPGGRRKISF
;
A
#
# COMPACT_ATOMS: atom_id res chain seq x y z
N MET A 1 4.72 -12.75 9.27
CA MET A 1 4.04 -11.57 9.86
C MET A 1 5.06 -10.80 10.67
N ILE A 2 5.32 -9.55 10.28
CA ILE A 2 6.32 -8.65 10.83
C ILE A 2 5.58 -7.58 11.65
N ILE A 3 6.03 -7.32 12.87
CA ILE A 3 5.47 -6.25 13.70
C ILE A 3 6.44 -5.08 13.69
N VAL A 4 5.93 -3.88 13.40
CA VAL A 4 6.72 -2.64 13.43
C VAL A 4 6.17 -1.77 14.54
N GLU A 5 6.92 -1.73 15.64
CA GLU A 5 6.64 -0.87 16.80
C GLU A 5 7.17 0.54 16.54
N LEU A 6 6.30 1.54 16.70
CA LEU A 6 6.67 2.95 16.57
C LEU A 6 6.22 3.72 17.81
N SER A 7 6.97 4.75 18.16
CA SER A 7 6.66 5.63 19.30
C SER A 7 5.68 6.76 18.96
N SER A 8 5.24 6.86 17.70
CA SER A 8 4.34 7.92 17.24
C SER A 8 3.50 7.46 16.05
N GLN A 9 2.24 7.91 16.04
CA GLN A 9 1.28 7.75 14.95
C GLN A 9 0.65 9.12 14.61
N PRO A 10 0.30 9.40 13.34
CA PRO A 10 0.37 8.52 12.17
C PRO A 10 1.77 8.45 11.51
N ILE A 11 2.03 7.36 10.79
CA ILE A 11 3.21 7.21 9.91
C ILE A 11 2.80 7.12 8.43
N GLU A 12 3.65 7.61 7.52
CA GLU A 12 3.44 7.46 6.08
C GLU A 12 3.83 6.05 5.60
N LEU A 13 3.00 5.45 4.73
CA LEU A 13 3.19 4.08 4.20
C LEU A 13 4.59 3.81 3.62
N TYR A 14 5.14 4.70 2.78
CA TYR A 14 6.48 4.49 2.21
C TYR A 14 7.59 4.47 3.27
N LYS A 15 7.39 5.19 4.38
CA LYS A 15 8.33 5.24 5.50
C LYS A 15 8.26 3.95 6.30
N LEU A 16 7.06 3.41 6.50
CA LEU A 16 6.85 2.11 7.13
C LEU A 16 7.52 0.97 6.35
N LEU A 17 7.36 0.90 5.03
CA LEU A 17 8.01 -0.10 4.18
C LEU A 17 9.55 -0.06 4.29
N LYS A 18 10.10 1.15 4.39
CA LYS A 18 11.54 1.34 4.61
C LYS A 18 11.98 0.84 5.99
N ILE A 19 11.23 1.17 7.05
CA ILE A 19 11.54 0.73 8.42
C ILE A 19 11.45 -0.80 8.54
N ALA A 20 10.49 -1.41 7.84
CA ALA A 20 10.36 -2.86 7.74
C ALA A 20 11.44 -3.54 6.88
N ASN A 21 12.40 -2.79 6.32
CA ASN A 21 13.46 -3.28 5.41
C ASN A 21 12.95 -4.08 4.20
N LEU A 22 11.74 -3.78 3.73
CA LEU A 22 11.13 -4.48 2.59
C LEU A 22 11.54 -3.89 1.23
N VAL A 23 12.17 -2.73 1.26
CA VAL A 23 12.60 -1.96 0.08
C VAL A 23 14.00 -1.40 0.36
N GLY A 24 14.82 -1.31 -0.68
CA GLY A 24 16.18 -0.77 -0.61
C GLY A 24 16.23 0.74 -0.38
N GLY A 25 15.13 1.45 -0.59
CA GLY A 25 15.06 2.88 -0.28
C GLY A 25 13.68 3.53 -0.42
N GLY A 26 13.60 4.80 -0.04
CA GLY A 26 12.35 5.56 -0.12
C GLY A 26 11.87 5.87 -1.54
N GLY A 27 12.77 5.83 -2.54
CA GLY A 27 12.41 5.95 -3.95
C GLY A 27 11.67 4.71 -4.45
N GLU A 28 12.24 3.53 -4.19
CA GLU A 28 11.62 2.24 -4.49
C GLU A 28 10.27 2.07 -3.78
N ALA A 29 10.20 2.40 -2.48
CA ALA A 29 8.96 2.40 -1.70
C ALA A 29 7.83 3.16 -2.42
N LYS A 30 8.15 4.35 -2.95
CA LYS A 30 7.18 5.18 -3.66
C LYS A 30 6.75 4.57 -4.98
N ILE A 31 7.66 3.92 -5.71
CA ILE A 31 7.40 3.26 -6.99
C ILE A 31 6.44 2.09 -6.78
N VAL A 32 6.80 1.15 -5.89
CA VAL A 32 6.00 -0.06 -5.65
C VAL A 32 4.60 0.24 -5.13
N ILE A 33 4.46 1.30 -4.31
CA ILE A 33 3.15 1.79 -3.90
C ILE A 33 2.39 2.32 -5.11
N SER A 34 2.96 3.22 -5.93
CA SER A 34 2.23 3.74 -7.11
C SER A 34 1.85 2.68 -8.13
N GLU A 35 2.62 1.61 -8.24
CA GLU A 35 2.35 0.49 -9.14
C GLU A 35 1.29 -0.47 -8.58
N GLY A 36 0.84 -0.28 -7.33
CA GLY A 36 -0.24 -1.06 -6.73
C GLY A 36 0.21 -2.42 -6.19
N TYR A 37 1.49 -2.59 -5.87
CA TYR A 37 2.01 -3.82 -5.25
C TYR A 37 1.76 -3.92 -3.75
N VAL A 38 1.24 -2.86 -3.13
CA VAL A 38 1.04 -2.76 -1.68
C VAL A 38 -0.45 -2.68 -1.39
N ALA A 39 -0.93 -3.51 -0.45
CA ALA A 39 -2.28 -3.42 0.08
C ALA A 39 -2.27 -3.07 1.57
N VAL A 40 -3.29 -2.37 2.04
CA VAL A 40 -3.51 -2.04 3.45
C VAL A 40 -4.92 -2.47 3.81
N ASN A 41 -5.08 -3.30 4.84
CA ASN A 41 -6.35 -3.89 5.25
C ASN A 41 -7.07 -4.53 4.06
N GLU A 42 -6.35 -5.36 3.29
CA GLU A 42 -6.82 -6.08 2.10
C GLU A 42 -7.17 -5.21 0.87
N GLU A 43 -7.00 -3.88 0.95
CA GLU A 43 -7.25 -2.97 -0.17
C GLU A 43 -5.94 -2.50 -0.80
N VAL A 44 -5.80 -2.64 -2.13
CA VAL A 44 -4.63 -2.13 -2.87
C VAL A 44 -4.55 -0.60 -2.77
N VAL A 45 -3.41 -0.08 -2.34
CA VAL A 45 -3.18 1.35 -2.13
C VAL A 45 -2.11 1.87 -3.07
N THR A 46 -2.42 2.92 -3.81
CA THR A 46 -1.47 3.66 -4.66
C THR A 46 -1.01 4.99 -4.08
N GLN A 47 -1.54 5.36 -2.90
CA GLN A 47 -1.20 6.59 -2.19
C GLN A 47 0.09 6.43 -1.37
N LYS A 48 1.19 6.93 -1.92
CA LYS A 48 2.56 6.87 -1.34
C LYS A 48 2.65 7.36 0.11
N ARG A 49 1.91 8.43 0.43
CA ARG A 49 1.86 9.07 1.76
C ARG A 49 0.55 8.78 2.49
N LYS A 50 -0.08 7.63 2.25
CA LYS A 50 -1.23 7.18 3.06
C LYS A 50 -0.78 7.14 4.52
N LYS A 51 -1.56 7.79 5.39
CA LYS A 51 -1.36 7.73 6.85
C LYS A 51 -1.76 6.33 7.32
N ILE A 52 -0.87 5.68 8.03
CA ILE A 52 -1.02 4.38 8.68
C ILE A 52 -1.08 4.62 10.19
N TYR A 53 -1.99 3.92 10.83
CA TYR A 53 -2.27 4.01 12.26
C TYR A 53 -2.01 2.69 12.97
N ASP A 54 -2.02 2.73 14.29
CA ASP A 54 -1.95 1.53 15.12
C ASP A 54 -2.99 0.48 14.70
N GLY A 55 -2.54 -0.76 14.55
CA GLY A 55 -3.36 -1.91 14.16
C GLY A 55 -3.54 -2.10 12.65
N ASP A 56 -3.14 -1.16 11.79
CA ASP A 56 -3.22 -1.34 10.34
C ASP A 56 -2.30 -2.50 9.86
N VAL A 57 -2.81 -3.29 8.92
CA VAL A 57 -2.10 -4.43 8.33
C VAL A 57 -1.75 -4.14 6.87
N ILE A 58 -0.47 -4.26 6.52
CA ILE A 58 0.09 -4.01 5.19
C ILE A 58 0.49 -5.36 4.58
N TYR A 59 0.21 -5.53 3.29
CA TYR A 59 0.60 -6.69 2.51
C TYR A 59 1.50 -6.23 1.37
N PHE A 60 2.69 -6.81 1.28
CA PHE A 60 3.65 -6.48 0.24
C PHE A 60 4.61 -7.65 0.01
N ASN A 61 4.80 -8.06 -1.25
CA ASN A 61 5.74 -9.11 -1.66
C ASN A 61 5.61 -10.44 -0.87
N GLY A 62 4.37 -10.84 -0.54
CA GLY A 62 4.09 -12.03 0.27
C GLY A 62 4.33 -11.86 1.78
N GLU A 63 4.87 -10.73 2.20
CA GLU A 63 5.02 -10.36 3.61
C GLU A 63 3.79 -9.62 4.14
N VAL A 64 3.50 -9.84 5.41
CA VAL A 64 2.41 -9.20 6.15
C VAL A 64 3.03 -8.39 7.28
N ILE A 65 2.76 -7.09 7.32
CA ILE A 65 3.28 -6.15 8.32
C ILE A 65 2.13 -5.61 9.15
N GLN A 66 2.26 -5.61 10.47
CA GLN A 66 1.32 -4.93 11.36
C GLN A 66 2.02 -3.74 12.02
N MET A 67 1.38 -2.58 11.97
CA MET A 67 1.84 -1.39 12.69
C MET A 67 1.35 -1.46 14.14
N GLN A 68 2.26 -1.30 15.10
CA GLN A 68 1.93 -1.21 16.52
C GLN A 68 2.50 0.09 17.11
N CYS A 69 1.70 0.79 17.92
CA CYS A 69 2.12 2.01 18.59
C CYS A 69 1.44 2.15 19.95
N ASP A 70 2.27 2.19 21.00
CA ASP A 70 1.80 2.35 22.39
C ASP A 70 1.47 3.80 22.77
N ALA A 71 1.63 4.76 21.84
CA ALA A 71 1.40 6.17 22.11
C ALA A 71 -0.07 6.59 21.94
N PRO A 72 -0.64 7.38 22.88
CA PRO A 72 -2.01 7.88 22.74
C PRO A 72 -2.14 8.77 21.49
N ILE A 73 -3.15 8.50 20.66
CA ILE A 73 -3.45 9.22 19.41
C ILE A 73 -3.48 10.73 19.71
N THR A 74 -2.52 11.49 19.20
CA THR A 74 -2.34 12.92 19.54
C THR A 74 -2.99 13.89 18.53
N GLU A 75 -3.81 13.40 17.59
CA GLU A 75 -4.55 14.23 16.62
C GLU A 75 -6.09 14.13 16.79
N PRO A 76 -6.84 15.24 16.66
CA PRO A 76 -8.31 15.21 16.71
C PRO A 76 -8.88 14.47 15.50
N VAL A 77 -9.57 13.37 15.79
CA VAL A 77 -10.17 12.41 14.86
C VAL A 77 -11.12 13.08 13.87
N LYS A 78 -10.71 13.21 12.60
CA LYS A 78 -11.63 13.10 11.46
C LYS A 78 -11.59 11.65 10.98
N LYS A 79 -12.57 10.84 11.43
CA LYS A 79 -12.87 9.52 10.87
C LYS A 79 -13.08 9.65 9.36
N SER A 80 -12.06 9.42 8.56
CA SER A 80 -12.25 9.05 7.17
C SER A 80 -12.80 7.62 7.17
N LYS A 81 -14.13 7.56 7.09
CA LYS A 81 -14.99 6.42 6.76
C LYS A 81 -14.28 5.39 5.86
N PRO A 82 -14.50 4.07 6.04
CA PRO A 82 -14.02 3.05 5.11
C PRO A 82 -14.56 3.38 3.71
N LYS A 83 -13.67 3.75 2.80
CA LYS A 83 -14.01 3.86 1.39
C LYS A 83 -13.76 2.51 0.76
N SER A 84 -14.83 1.74 0.70
CA SER A 84 -15.07 0.73 -0.32
C SER A 84 -14.61 1.24 -1.69
N SER A 85 -13.47 0.76 -2.17
CA SER A 85 -13.10 0.80 -3.59
C SER A 85 -13.19 -0.61 -4.16
N THR A 86 -14.42 -1.07 -4.39
CA THR A 86 -14.65 -2.12 -5.38
C THR A 86 -14.20 -1.56 -6.73
N ASN A 87 -13.02 -1.95 -7.21
CA ASN A 87 -12.69 -1.80 -8.62
C ASN A 87 -12.47 -3.19 -9.21
N THR A 88 -13.59 -3.91 -9.37
CA THR A 88 -13.68 -5.01 -10.32
C THR A 88 -13.59 -4.41 -11.72
N LYS A 89 -12.39 -4.33 -12.30
CA LYS A 89 -12.21 -4.32 -13.75
C LYS A 89 -11.04 -5.19 -14.15
N ALA A 90 -11.42 -6.41 -14.54
CA ALA A 90 -10.70 -7.21 -15.51
C ALA A 90 -10.41 -6.38 -16.78
N ALA A 91 -9.20 -6.53 -17.32
CA ALA A 91 -8.93 -6.53 -18.75
C ALA A 91 -7.52 -7.07 -18.97
N ALA A 92 -7.42 -8.40 -19.08
CA ALA A 92 -6.34 -9.03 -19.81
C ALA A 92 -6.38 -8.51 -21.26
N ASN A 93 -5.26 -8.01 -21.77
CA ASN A 93 -5.10 -7.90 -23.21
C ASN A 93 -3.64 -8.07 -23.61
N ILE A 94 -3.45 -8.62 -24.81
CA ILE A 94 -2.24 -9.09 -25.51
C ILE A 94 -2.10 -10.63 -25.46
N PRO A 95 -1.80 -11.35 -26.58
CA PRO A 95 -1.52 -10.95 -27.97
C PRO A 95 -2.34 -11.68 -29.06
N GLY A 96 -2.40 -11.08 -30.25
CA GLY A 96 -2.81 -11.75 -31.51
C GLY A 96 -3.38 -10.71 -32.47
N GLY A 97 -3.00 -10.58 -33.74
CA GLY A 97 -2.32 -11.47 -34.65
C GLY A 97 -2.90 -11.18 -36.03
N ARG A 98 -2.00 -11.00 -37.01
CA ARG A 98 -2.21 -10.97 -38.48
C ARG A 98 -2.68 -9.67 -39.15
N ARG A 99 -1.70 -9.13 -39.87
CA ARG A 99 -1.73 -8.27 -41.06
C ARG A 99 -2.92 -8.56 -41.99
N LYS A 100 -3.59 -7.49 -42.44
CA LYS A 100 -4.28 -7.48 -43.75
C LYS A 100 -3.62 -6.42 -44.62
N ILE A 101 -2.90 -6.89 -45.62
CA ILE A 101 -2.57 -6.14 -46.82
C ILE A 101 -3.87 -6.11 -47.63
N SER A 102 -4.32 -4.93 -48.01
CA SER A 102 -5.43 -4.75 -48.95
C SER A 102 -4.83 -4.15 -50.21
N PHE A 103 -5.22 -4.73 -51.35
CA PHE A 103 -4.71 -4.52 -52.71
C PHE A 103 -4.58 -3.06 -53.13
#